data_AF-A0A328ZN96-F1
#
_entry.id   AF-A0A328ZN96-F1
#
_cell.length_a   1.000
_cell.length_b   1.000
_cell.length_c   1.000
_cell.angle_alpha   90.00
_cell.angle_beta   90.00
_cell.angle_gamma   90.00
#
_symmetry.space_group_name_H-M   'P 1'
#
loop_
_entity.id
_entity.type
_entity.pdbx_description
1 polymer ?
#
loop_
_entity_poly.entity_id
_entity_poly.type
_entity_poly.pdbx_seq_one_letter_code
_entity_poly.pdbx_strand_id
1 'polypeptide(L)'
;MPAIPRLARASLTLALALAAALPAAAAAPAAQAASAPARTPYPAIDPAFSRPDPRRMLSRATLRAFLAELEQTRQANAFCFVQQSFEPRPPDEKGESVVWMVWHEGATIQDVNTVRHGQRYEPDPALDDATRGRSMASSSGIVNLKTDVVPTDDDIRGSTFLVSRPWVDRLLTQCQRVGTQVRVPAFKPPAPSQ
;
A
#
# COMPACT_ATOMS: atom_id res chain seq x y z
N MET A 1 -22.23 -52.29 4.99
CA MET A 1 -23.10 -53.24 5.73
C MET A 1 -22.22 -54.37 6.23
N PRO A 2 -22.48 -55.00 7.39
CA PRO A 2 -23.40 -54.61 8.49
C PRO A 2 -22.79 -53.41 9.29
N ALA A 3 -23.11 -53.03 10.55
CA ALA A 3 -24.35 -53.01 11.35
C ALA A 3 -24.28 -51.84 12.38
N ILE A 4 -25.37 -51.62 13.13
CA ILE A 4 -25.46 -50.78 14.34
C ILE A 4 -26.20 -51.59 15.42
N PRO A 5 -25.78 -51.58 16.69
CA PRO A 5 -26.67 -51.86 17.82
C PRO A 5 -27.18 -50.55 18.47
N ARG A 6 -28.48 -50.55 18.81
CA ARG A 6 -29.20 -49.48 19.56
C ARG A 6 -29.39 -49.90 21.03
N LEU A 7 -30.06 -49.02 21.80
CA LEU A 7 -30.68 -49.21 23.14
C LEU A 7 -29.75 -48.89 24.33
N ALA A 8 -30.21 -48.37 25.47
CA ALA A 8 -31.57 -47.98 25.94
C ALA A 8 -31.51 -46.61 26.66
N ARG A 9 -32.48 -45.70 26.56
CA ARG A 9 -33.75 -45.64 27.34
C ARG A 9 -33.60 -45.82 28.87
N ALA A 10 -33.71 -44.72 29.60
CA ALA A 10 -34.33 -44.65 30.93
C ALA A 10 -35.14 -43.34 31.02
N SER A 11 -36.23 -43.32 31.78
CA SER A 11 -37.20 -42.21 31.89
C SER A 11 -37.94 -42.31 33.23
N LEU A 12 -38.84 -41.35 33.54
CA LEU A 12 -39.66 -41.20 34.77
C LEU A 12 -38.87 -40.63 35.98
N THR A 13 -39.42 -39.81 36.90
CA THR A 13 -40.74 -39.14 37.06
C THR A 13 -40.53 -37.95 38.03
N LEU A 14 -41.01 -36.73 37.77
CA LEU A 14 -42.37 -36.18 38.01
C LEU A 14 -42.74 -35.91 39.49
N ALA A 15 -42.88 -34.62 39.85
CA ALA A 15 -43.71 -34.15 40.96
C ALA A 15 -44.23 -32.72 40.72
N LEU A 16 -45.51 -32.56 41.00
CA LEU A 16 -46.41 -31.40 40.97
C LEU A 16 -45.82 -30.14 41.65
N ALA A 17 -45.90 -28.93 41.10
CA ALA A 17 -47.06 -28.11 40.69
C ALA A 17 -47.65 -27.24 41.82
N LEU A 18 -47.62 -25.91 41.63
CA LEU A 18 -48.54 -24.96 42.26
C LEU A 18 -48.84 -23.84 41.27
N ALA A 19 -50.11 -23.45 41.14
CA ALA A 19 -50.56 -22.47 40.16
C ALA A 19 -50.74 -21.08 40.78
N ALA A 20 -50.38 -20.04 40.02
CA ALA A 20 -50.86 -18.68 40.23
C ALA A 20 -51.09 -18.04 38.85
N ALA A 21 -52.35 -17.78 38.52
CA ALA A 21 -52.74 -17.05 37.31
C ALA A 21 -52.76 -15.55 37.59
N LEU A 22 -52.29 -14.73 36.63
CA LEU A 22 -52.57 -13.29 36.43
C LEU A 22 -51.90 -12.87 35.09
N PRO A 23 -52.20 -11.67 34.51
CA PRO A 23 -52.81 -11.62 33.17
C PRO A 23 -51.83 -11.42 32.02
N ALA A 24 -52.36 -11.58 30.80
CA ALA A 24 -51.63 -11.42 29.56
C ALA A 24 -51.06 -9.99 29.38
N ALA A 25 -49.74 -9.90 29.27
CA ALA A 25 -49.07 -8.84 28.53
C ALA A 25 -48.50 -9.47 27.25
N ALA A 26 -49.08 -9.13 26.09
CA ALA A 26 -48.57 -9.54 24.80
C ALA A 26 -47.28 -8.76 24.47
N ALA A 27 -46.17 -9.16 25.10
CA ALA A 27 -44.85 -8.72 24.69
C ALA A 27 -44.56 -9.28 23.29
N ALA A 28 -44.67 -8.42 22.28
CA ALA A 28 -44.16 -8.75 20.95
C ALA A 28 -42.69 -9.16 21.10
N PRO A 29 -42.21 -10.23 20.44
CA PRO A 29 -40.80 -10.55 20.45
C PRO A 29 -40.08 -9.37 19.80
N ALA A 30 -39.33 -8.61 20.60
CA ALA A 30 -38.35 -7.69 20.09
C ALA A 30 -37.39 -8.53 19.26
N ALA A 31 -37.52 -8.46 17.93
CA ALA A 31 -36.63 -9.13 17.03
C ALA A 31 -35.22 -8.64 17.39
N GLN A 32 -34.42 -9.53 17.98
CA GLN A 32 -33.00 -9.28 18.21
C GLN A 32 -32.43 -9.08 16.81
N ALA A 33 -32.29 -7.81 16.41
CA ALA A 33 -31.55 -7.45 15.21
C ALA A 33 -30.14 -7.96 15.49
N ALA A 34 -29.81 -9.12 14.94
CA ALA A 34 -28.50 -9.71 15.07
C ALA A 34 -27.53 -8.65 14.56
N SER A 35 -26.76 -8.05 15.48
CA SER A 35 -25.79 -7.03 15.14
C SER A 35 -24.88 -7.64 14.08
N ALA A 36 -25.03 -7.20 12.83
CA ALA A 36 -24.15 -7.62 11.77
C ALA A 36 -22.73 -7.40 12.27
N PRO A 37 -21.83 -8.41 12.19
CA PRO A 37 -20.50 -8.30 12.75
C PRO A 37 -19.89 -7.00 12.23
N ALA A 38 -19.54 -6.12 13.17
CA ALA A 38 -19.04 -4.80 12.82
C ALA A 38 -17.89 -5.00 11.85
N ARG A 39 -18.05 -4.50 10.61
CA ARG A 39 -16.99 -4.57 9.62
C ARG A 39 -15.79 -3.92 10.27
N THR A 40 -14.76 -4.72 10.58
CA THR A 40 -13.50 -4.21 11.09
C THR A 40 -13.11 -3.04 10.20
N PRO A 41 -12.87 -1.84 10.75
CA PRO A 41 -12.46 -0.72 9.94
C PRO A 41 -11.24 -1.19 9.14
N TYR A 42 -11.35 -1.17 7.80
CA TYR A 42 -10.20 -1.35 6.95
C TYR A 42 -9.14 -0.37 7.47
N PRO A 43 -7.89 -0.81 7.76
CA PRO A 43 -6.93 0.03 8.45
C PRO A 43 -6.85 1.36 7.70
N ALA A 44 -6.94 2.47 8.43
CA ALA A 44 -7.20 3.77 7.82
C ALA A 44 -6.14 4.11 6.75
N ILE A 45 -6.50 5.01 5.82
CA ILE A 45 -5.48 5.68 5.01
C ILE A 45 -4.54 6.37 6.01
N ASP A 46 -3.25 6.11 5.84
CA ASP A 46 -2.23 6.67 6.72
C ASP A 46 -2.11 8.17 6.42
N PRO A 47 -2.27 9.07 7.41
CA PRO A 47 -2.28 10.51 7.17
C PRO A 47 -0.93 11.04 6.66
N ALA A 48 0.16 10.29 6.84
CA ALA A 48 1.45 10.61 6.24
C ALA A 48 1.47 10.40 4.72
N PHE A 49 0.49 9.71 4.12
CA PHE A 49 0.46 9.37 2.70
C PHE A 49 -0.70 10.04 1.97
N SER A 50 -0.43 10.55 0.77
CA SER A 50 -1.43 11.21 -0.07
C SER A 50 -1.21 10.92 -1.55
N ARG A 51 -2.21 11.29 -2.36
CA ARG A 51 -2.05 11.33 -3.82
C ARG A 51 -1.00 12.40 -4.17
N PRO A 52 0.03 12.10 -4.97
CA PRO A 52 1.05 13.07 -5.35
C PRO A 52 0.46 14.21 -6.19
N ASP A 53 1.01 15.42 -6.02
CA ASP A 53 0.74 16.56 -6.89
C ASP A 53 1.09 16.19 -8.35
N PRO A 54 0.16 16.31 -9.32
CA PRO A 54 0.42 16.05 -10.73
C PRO A 54 1.64 16.77 -11.31
N ARG A 55 2.05 17.92 -10.76
CA ARG A 55 3.26 18.65 -11.20
C ARG A 55 4.56 17.96 -10.80
N ARG A 56 4.53 17.14 -9.75
CA ARG A 56 5.66 16.36 -9.20
C ARG A 56 5.78 14.97 -9.82
N MET A 57 4.82 14.58 -10.65
CA MET A 57 4.78 13.29 -11.33
C MET A 57 5.74 13.26 -12.52
N LEU A 58 6.30 12.08 -12.79
CA LEU A 58 7.05 11.84 -14.02
C LEU A 58 6.11 11.77 -15.22
N SER A 59 6.56 12.30 -16.35
CA SER A 59 5.85 12.18 -17.61
C SER A 59 5.94 10.75 -18.15
N ARG A 60 4.99 10.37 -19.03
CA ARG A 60 5.07 9.09 -19.76
C ARG A 60 6.29 9.02 -20.69
N ALA A 61 6.81 10.15 -21.15
CA ALA A 61 8.05 10.18 -21.93
C ALA A 61 9.26 9.92 -21.03
N THR A 62 9.31 10.51 -19.83
CA THR A 62 10.34 10.23 -18.81
C THR A 62 10.38 8.73 -18.46
N LEU A 63 9.22 8.13 -18.17
CA LEU A 63 9.12 6.70 -17.85
C LEU A 63 9.53 5.79 -19.01
N ARG A 64 9.28 6.19 -20.27
CA ARG A 64 9.74 5.45 -21.44
C ARG A 64 11.25 5.56 -21.63
N ALA A 65 11.86 6.71 -21.36
CA ALA A 65 13.31 6.85 -21.42
C ALA A 65 14.00 6.04 -20.30
N PHE A 66 13.47 6.06 -19.08
CA PHE A 66 13.90 5.21 -17.96
C PHE A 66 13.85 3.71 -18.31
N LEU A 67 12.70 3.24 -18.83
CA LEU A 67 12.56 1.84 -19.25
C LEU A 67 13.44 1.46 -20.45
N ALA A 68 13.77 2.42 -21.33
CA ALA A 68 14.68 2.19 -22.45
C ALA A 68 16.12 2.01 -21.97
N GLU A 69 16.58 2.84 -21.04
CA GLU A 69 17.92 2.75 -20.43
C GLU A 69 18.12 1.43 -19.69
N LEU A 70 17.07 0.90 -19.03
CA LEU A 70 17.09 -0.41 -18.35
C LEU A 70 16.76 -1.61 -19.26
N GLU A 71 16.61 -1.40 -20.56
CA GLU A 71 16.16 -2.38 -21.58
C GLU A 71 14.78 -3.03 -21.34
N GLN A 72 13.99 -2.54 -20.37
CA GLN A 72 12.71 -3.10 -19.94
C GLN A 72 11.50 -2.72 -20.82
N THR A 73 11.72 -2.69 -22.14
CA THR A 73 10.75 -2.15 -23.12
C THR A 73 9.84 -3.21 -23.75
N ARG A 74 10.21 -4.49 -23.63
CA ARG A 74 9.51 -5.63 -24.27
C ARG A 74 8.21 -6.04 -23.58
N GLN A 75 7.96 -5.54 -22.37
CA GLN A 75 6.74 -5.82 -21.59
C GLN A 75 6.02 -4.53 -21.21
N ALA A 76 4.74 -4.65 -20.83
CA ALA A 76 4.05 -3.55 -20.17
C ALA A 76 4.59 -3.41 -18.74
N ASN A 77 4.85 -2.19 -18.31
CA ASN A 77 5.32 -1.87 -16.97
C ASN A 77 4.26 -1.06 -16.22
N ALA A 78 4.11 -1.34 -14.93
CA ALA A 78 3.19 -0.68 -14.02
C ALA A 78 3.97 0.04 -12.91
N PHE A 79 3.66 1.33 -12.78
CA PHE A 79 4.21 2.22 -11.77
C PHE A 79 3.10 2.69 -10.86
N CYS A 80 3.39 2.78 -9.56
CA CYS A 80 2.54 3.47 -8.61
C CYS A 80 3.32 4.61 -7.96
N PHE A 81 2.75 5.80 -7.96
CA PHE A 81 3.34 6.98 -7.31
C PHE A 81 2.55 7.36 -6.07
N VAL A 82 3.21 7.56 -4.95
CA VAL A 82 2.60 8.03 -3.70
C VAL A 82 3.44 9.13 -3.09
N GLN A 83 2.79 10.17 -2.55
CA GLN A 83 3.49 11.18 -1.77
C GLN A 83 3.47 10.78 -0.30
N GLN A 84 4.63 10.84 0.35
CA GLN A 84 4.78 10.70 1.79
C GLN A 84 5.24 12.02 2.39
N SER A 85 4.53 12.51 3.40
CA SER A 85 4.87 13.68 4.20
C SER A 85 5.57 13.24 5.49
N PHE A 86 6.61 13.96 5.86
CA PHE A 86 7.39 13.77 7.07
C PHE A 86 7.23 15.03 7.95
N GLU A 87 6.79 14.84 9.19
CA GLU A 87 6.60 15.95 10.12
C GLU A 87 7.94 16.55 10.58
N PRO A 88 8.00 17.87 10.86
CA PRO A 88 9.16 18.51 11.48
C PRO A 88 9.59 17.79 12.76
N ARG A 89 10.88 17.49 12.92
CA ARG A 89 11.45 17.02 14.20
C ARG A 89 12.42 18.04 14.79
N PRO A 90 12.37 18.32 16.11
CA PRO A 90 13.34 19.20 16.75
C PRO A 90 14.78 18.66 16.65
N PRO A 91 15.82 19.51 16.63
CA PRO A 91 15.74 20.97 16.82
C PRO A 91 15.53 21.78 15.52
N ASP A 92 15.97 21.30 14.36
CA ASP A 92 16.11 22.11 13.14
C ASP A 92 15.39 21.54 11.89
N GLU A 93 14.74 20.37 11.98
CA GLU A 93 14.16 19.73 10.80
C GLU A 93 12.85 20.41 10.41
N LYS A 94 12.88 21.22 9.34
CA LYS A 94 11.67 21.52 8.57
C LYS A 94 11.18 20.22 7.95
N GLY A 95 9.91 19.89 8.18
CA GLY A 95 9.29 18.72 7.55
C GLY A 95 9.41 18.74 6.03
N GLU A 96 9.21 17.60 5.40
CA GLU A 96 9.38 17.46 3.95
C GLU A 96 8.34 16.51 3.36
N SER A 97 8.30 16.43 2.03
CA SER A 97 7.45 15.49 1.33
C SER A 97 8.20 14.86 0.16
N VAL A 98 8.20 13.54 0.11
CA VAL A 98 8.87 12.74 -0.92
C VAL A 98 7.79 12.16 -1.84
N VAL A 99 7.99 12.21 -3.15
CA VAL A 99 7.22 11.37 -4.09
C VAL A 99 8.01 10.10 -4.33
N TRP A 100 7.43 8.97 -3.93
CA TRP A 100 7.97 7.64 -4.19
C TRP A 100 7.38 7.07 -5.47
N MET A 101 8.22 6.43 -6.29
CA MET A 101 7.81 5.58 -7.40
C MET A 101 8.05 4.12 -7.03
N VAL A 102 6.98 3.34 -6.97
CA VAL A 102 7.02 1.87 -6.96
C VAL A 102 6.97 1.40 -8.40
N TRP A 103 7.91 0.56 -8.83
CA TRP A 103 7.87 -0.11 -10.12
C TRP A 103 7.77 -1.62 -9.93
N HIS A 104 6.65 -2.19 -10.36
CA HIS A 104 6.27 -3.56 -10.01
C HIS A 104 7.14 -4.62 -10.69
N GLU A 105 7.40 -4.49 -11.99
CA GLU A 105 8.14 -5.49 -12.77
C GLU A 105 9.65 -5.45 -12.49
N GLY A 106 10.19 -4.27 -12.21
CA GLY A 106 11.58 -4.11 -11.75
C GLY A 106 11.79 -4.55 -10.30
N ALA A 107 10.70 -4.66 -9.51
CA ALA A 107 10.72 -4.87 -8.08
C ALA A 107 11.57 -3.81 -7.34
N THR A 108 11.32 -2.53 -7.63
CA THR A 108 12.03 -1.41 -6.98
C THR A 108 11.10 -0.34 -6.41
N ILE A 109 11.61 0.40 -5.43
CA ILE A 109 11.06 1.68 -4.95
C ILE A 109 12.14 2.75 -5.14
N GLN A 110 11.77 3.92 -5.63
CA GLN A 110 12.71 5.00 -5.93
C GLN A 110 12.17 6.36 -5.46
N ASP A 111 13.03 7.20 -4.88
CA ASP A 111 12.77 8.63 -4.68
C ASP A 111 12.68 9.34 -6.04
N VAL A 112 11.60 10.08 -6.28
CA VAL A 112 11.38 10.83 -7.53
C VAL A 112 11.73 12.30 -7.36
N ASN A 113 11.37 12.86 -6.21
CA ASN A 113 11.72 14.20 -5.77
C ASN A 113 11.28 14.42 -4.33
N THR A 114 12.08 15.20 -3.61
CA THR A 114 11.83 15.64 -2.25
C THR A 114 11.62 17.16 -2.22
N VAL A 115 10.58 17.63 -1.50
CA VAL A 115 10.22 19.05 -1.36
C VAL A 115 10.12 19.39 0.12
N ARG A 116 10.94 20.33 0.58
CA ARG A 116 10.92 20.81 1.97
C ARG A 116 9.69 21.68 2.23
N HIS A 117 9.22 21.68 3.47
CA HIS A 117 8.06 22.46 3.90
C HIS A 117 8.24 23.96 3.60
N GLY A 118 7.22 24.55 2.96
CA GLY A 118 7.23 25.94 2.49
C GLY A 118 7.90 26.17 1.15
N GLN A 119 8.58 25.17 0.55
CA GLN A 119 9.07 25.25 -0.83
C GLN A 119 8.01 24.75 -1.82
N ARG A 120 8.20 25.11 -3.10
CA ARG A 120 7.45 24.55 -4.23
C ARG A 120 8.36 23.61 -5.00
N TYR A 121 7.77 22.59 -5.62
CA TYR A 121 8.48 21.81 -6.62
C TYR A 121 8.64 22.64 -7.90
N GLU A 122 9.88 22.87 -8.29
CA GLU A 122 10.23 23.44 -9.59
C GLU A 122 11.05 22.37 -10.34
N PRO A 123 10.58 21.88 -11.50
CA PRO A 123 11.37 20.97 -12.33
C PRO A 123 12.64 21.67 -12.83
N ASP A 124 13.77 20.96 -12.90
CA ASP A 124 14.97 21.48 -13.57
C ASP A 124 14.68 21.76 -15.06
N PRO A 125 14.77 23.01 -15.53
CA PRO A 125 14.48 23.37 -16.92
C PRO A 125 15.58 22.92 -17.90
N ALA A 126 16.77 22.55 -17.42
CA ALA A 126 17.84 21.98 -18.24
C ALA A 126 17.66 20.49 -18.53
N LEU A 127 16.80 19.79 -17.76
CA LEU A 127 16.54 18.36 -17.89
C LEU A 127 15.22 18.09 -18.62
N ASP A 128 15.32 17.84 -19.92
CA ASP A 128 14.23 17.28 -20.71
C ASP A 128 13.80 15.88 -20.23
N ASP A 129 12.61 15.44 -20.66
CA ASP A 129 12.03 14.17 -20.23
C ASP A 129 12.93 12.97 -20.53
N ALA A 130 13.63 12.98 -21.66
CA ALA A 130 14.47 11.85 -22.07
C ALA A 130 15.72 11.75 -21.19
N THR A 131 16.38 12.88 -20.93
CA THR A 131 17.58 12.99 -20.12
C THR A 131 17.28 12.71 -18.66
N ARG A 132 16.14 13.21 -18.14
CA ARG A 132 15.64 12.87 -16.81
C ARG A 132 15.33 11.39 -16.66
N GLY A 133 14.74 10.75 -17.68
CA GLY A 133 14.47 9.31 -17.64
C GLY A 133 15.75 8.47 -17.57
N ARG A 134 16.77 8.83 -18.37
CA ARG A 134 18.08 8.16 -18.33
C ARG A 134 18.82 8.38 -17.01
N SER A 135 18.86 9.61 -16.48
CA SER A 135 19.56 9.89 -15.21
C SER A 135 18.90 9.19 -14.01
N MET A 136 17.58 8.99 -14.04
CA MET A 136 16.89 8.20 -13.01
C MET A 136 17.30 6.72 -13.01
N ALA A 137 17.60 6.13 -14.18
CA ALA A 137 18.01 4.73 -14.27
C ALA A 137 19.37 4.45 -13.62
N SER A 138 20.24 5.46 -13.52
CA SER A 138 21.57 5.39 -12.89
C SER A 138 21.64 5.97 -11.47
N SER A 139 20.50 6.41 -10.90
CA SER A 139 20.50 7.06 -9.57
C SER A 139 20.75 6.08 -8.43
N SER A 140 21.46 6.53 -7.38
CA SER A 140 21.76 5.75 -6.17
C SER A 140 20.61 5.68 -5.15
N GLY A 141 19.47 6.31 -5.43
CA GLY A 141 18.27 6.34 -4.56
C GLY A 141 17.25 5.23 -4.83
N ILE A 142 17.68 4.12 -5.44
CA ILE A 142 16.83 2.98 -5.79
C ILE A 142 16.96 1.90 -4.72
N VAL A 143 15.82 1.54 -4.10
CA VAL A 143 15.68 0.37 -3.23
C VAL A 143 15.26 -0.83 -4.09
N ASN A 144 16.09 -1.85 -4.17
CA ASN A 144 15.77 -3.13 -4.79
C ASN A 144 15.09 -4.06 -3.78
N LEU A 145 13.83 -4.42 -4.05
CA LEU A 145 12.98 -5.17 -3.12
C LEU A 145 13.44 -6.61 -2.85
N LYS A 146 14.43 -7.10 -3.60
CA LYS A 146 15.02 -8.45 -3.48
C LYS A 146 16.30 -8.46 -2.63
N THR A 147 17.07 -7.37 -2.61
CA THR A 147 18.39 -7.31 -1.96
C THR A 147 18.44 -6.35 -0.77
N ASP A 148 17.62 -5.30 -0.79
CA ASP A 148 17.80 -4.15 0.11
C ASP A 148 16.75 -4.11 1.23
N VAL A 149 15.94 -5.18 1.35
CA VAL A 149 14.81 -5.25 2.28
C VAL A 149 15.04 -6.31 3.35
N VAL A 150 15.29 -5.86 4.58
CA VAL A 150 15.48 -6.70 5.76
C VAL A 150 14.15 -7.01 6.47
N PRO A 151 14.05 -8.07 7.30
CA PRO A 151 12.81 -8.46 7.96
C PRO A 151 12.22 -7.40 8.90
N THR A 152 13.04 -6.73 9.71
CA THR A 152 12.61 -5.79 10.75
C THR A 152 13.35 -4.45 10.69
N ASP A 153 12.88 -3.43 11.43
CA ASP A 153 13.58 -2.15 11.56
C ASP A 153 14.94 -2.30 12.28
N ASP A 154 15.03 -3.20 13.27
CA ASP A 154 16.26 -3.48 14.02
C ASP A 154 17.37 -4.03 13.12
N ASP A 155 17.03 -4.81 12.10
CA ASP A 155 17.97 -5.40 11.14
C ASP A 155 18.70 -4.34 10.27
N ILE A 156 18.15 -3.13 10.14
CA ILE A 156 18.78 -2.02 9.39
C ILE A 156 20.12 -1.64 10.03
N ARG A 157 20.22 -1.67 11.38
CA ARG A 157 21.44 -1.41 12.17
C ARG A 157 22.23 -0.15 11.74
N GLY A 158 21.52 0.91 11.37
CA GLY A 158 22.11 2.18 10.92
C GLY A 158 22.62 2.20 9.47
N SER A 159 22.32 1.18 8.66
CA SER A 159 22.59 1.19 7.22
C SER A 159 21.81 2.30 6.51
N THR A 160 22.47 3.02 5.60
CA THR A 160 21.85 4.00 4.70
C THR A 160 21.28 3.37 3.41
N PHE A 161 21.40 2.06 3.24
CA PHE A 161 21.02 1.34 2.02
C PHE A 161 19.91 0.30 2.23
N LEU A 162 19.59 -0.05 3.48
CA LEU A 162 18.61 -1.08 3.80
C LEU A 162 17.32 -0.45 4.32
N VAL A 163 16.19 -1.02 3.92
CA VAL A 163 14.86 -0.69 4.46
C VAL A 163 14.20 -1.92 5.07
N SER A 164 13.25 -1.73 5.97
CA SER A 164 12.53 -2.84 6.60
C SER A 164 11.33 -3.30 5.77
N ARG A 165 10.95 -4.58 5.91
CA ARG A 165 9.74 -5.15 5.30
C ARG A 165 8.47 -4.38 5.73
N PRO A 166 8.27 -4.01 7.02
CA PRO A 166 7.14 -3.17 7.42
C PRO A 166 7.07 -1.82 6.71
N TRP A 167 8.21 -1.16 6.46
CA TRP A 167 8.23 0.08 5.68
C TRP A 167 7.80 -0.14 4.23
N VAL A 168 8.32 -1.17 3.57
CA VAL A 168 7.92 -1.55 2.20
C VAL A 168 6.42 -1.85 2.13
N ASP A 169 5.91 -2.72 3.01
CA ASP A 169 4.52 -3.15 2.99
C ASP A 169 3.55 -1.99 3.27
N ARG A 170 3.93 -1.07 4.16
CA ARG A 170 3.21 0.19 4.42
C ARG A 170 3.16 1.06 3.17
N LEU A 171 4.29 1.30 2.52
CA LEU A 171 4.38 2.14 1.31
C LEU A 171 3.57 1.53 0.16
N LEU A 172 3.73 0.23 -0.12
CA LEU A 172 2.96 -0.50 -1.14
C LEU A 172 1.45 -0.41 -0.87
N THR A 173 1.03 -0.64 0.38
CA THR A 173 -0.38 -0.58 0.79
C THR A 173 -0.98 0.81 0.58
N GLN A 174 -0.27 1.88 0.96
CA GLN A 174 -0.77 3.25 0.76
C GLN A 174 -0.74 3.65 -0.72
N CYS A 175 0.27 3.21 -1.48
CA CYS A 175 0.33 3.47 -2.92
C CYS A 175 -0.87 2.85 -3.66
N GLN A 176 -1.27 1.62 -3.32
CA GLN A 176 -2.49 0.99 -3.86
C GLN A 176 -3.78 1.74 -3.51
N ARG A 177 -3.83 2.45 -2.38
CA ARG A 177 -5.05 3.10 -1.84
C ARG A 177 -5.23 4.55 -2.30
N VAL A 178 -4.17 5.35 -2.24
CA VAL A 178 -4.22 6.80 -2.54
C VAL A 178 -3.31 7.24 -3.69
N GLY A 179 -2.37 6.38 -4.10
CA GLY A 179 -1.40 6.70 -5.14
C GLY A 179 -2.00 6.90 -6.53
N THR A 180 -1.15 7.34 -7.45
CA THR A 180 -1.44 7.49 -8.88
C THR A 180 -0.82 6.33 -9.63
N GLN A 181 -1.67 5.49 -10.23
CA GLN A 181 -1.26 4.33 -11.03
C GLN A 181 -0.96 4.76 -12.47
N VAL A 182 0.22 4.40 -13.00
CA VAL A 182 0.63 4.69 -14.38
C VAL A 182 1.09 3.41 -15.06
N ARG A 183 0.43 3.03 -16.16
CA ARG A 183 0.82 1.90 -17.01
C ARG A 183 1.51 2.41 -18.27
N VAL A 184 2.71 1.90 -18.56
CA VAL A 184 3.43 2.10 -19.81
C VAL A 184 3.38 0.78 -20.60
N PRO A 185 2.62 0.70 -21.71
CA PRO A 185 2.63 -0.49 -22.56
C PRO A 185 4.01 -0.77 -23.14
N ALA A 186 4.26 -2.03 -23.52
CA ALA A 186 5.47 -2.43 -24.25
C ALA A 186 5.69 -1.56 -25.49
N PHE A 187 6.94 -1.28 -25.83
CA PHE A 187 7.28 -0.38 -26.93
C PHE A 187 8.63 -0.69 -27.55
N LYS A 188 8.82 -0.26 -28.80
CA LYS A 188 10.14 -0.19 -29.42
C LYS A 188 10.77 1.17 -29.08
N PRO A 189 12.01 1.23 -28.56
CA PRO A 189 12.76 2.47 -28.47
C PRO A 189 12.92 3.15 -29.84
N PRO A 190 13.08 4.49 -29.90
CA PRO A 190 13.61 5.12 -31.11
C PRO A 190 14.99 4.51 -31.44
N ALA A 191 15.33 4.43 -32.72
CA ALA A 191 16.68 4.03 -33.11
C ALA A 191 17.69 5.07 -32.57
N PRO A 192 18.88 4.65 -32.10
CA PRO A 192 19.91 5.60 -31.70
C PRO A 192 20.30 6.47 -32.90
N SER A 193 20.19 7.78 -32.72
CA SER A 193 20.77 8.77 -33.63
C SER A 193 22.30 8.66 -33.55
N GLN A 194 22.94 8.39 -34.69
CA GLN A 194 24.40 8.48 -34.84
C GLN A 194 24.84 9.95 -34.93
#